data_AF-A0A6C0H8T0-F1
#
_entry.id   AF-A0A6C0H8T0-F1
#
_cell.length_a   1.000
_cell.length_b   1.000
_cell.length_c   1.000
_cell.angle_alpha   90.00
_cell.angle_beta   90.00
_cell.angle_gamma   90.00
#
_symmetry.space_group_name_H-M   'P 1'
#
loop_
_entity.id
_entity.type
_entity.pdbx_description
1 polymer ?
#
loop_
_entity_poly.entity_id
_entity_poly.type
_entity_poly.pdbx_seq_one_letter_code
_entity_poly.pdbx_strand_id
1 'polypeptide(L)'
;MVVINLYSDEKPNININIKSNKDLYNKCLNNNNQIDDVLHVITFISNICNFKRRWQLMNEFNERMNKVKNIKFYIVELAYEDQEFKITNSTNPNHLQLRTKYALWHKENLINIGISKLLPSDWKAVAWIDGDIEFEDNNWVNNTLKLLTKFDIVQLFTVCLDLNENNIPMNIWQSYGYKYCNGYTFKYDRGINYWHTGYAWACNRKFYNKIGYIYDKGVIGSGDYILTQGFLDRIACVSGNLKGFNEDIIKFIKKLKKIKIGYVPSIIKHYFHGSKINRKYIERNQILIKYNYNPSKHLTYDENNILIPTNEMSQEFLLDIKKYFFQRNDDEYYELIKK
;
A
#
# COMPACT_ATOMS: atom_id res chain seq x y z
N MET A 1 -21.29 -17.49 8.97
CA MET A 1 -20.57 -16.26 8.56
C MET A 1 -20.76 -15.26 9.69
N VAL A 2 -19.86 -15.25 10.67
CA VAL A 2 -19.96 -14.32 11.80
C VAL A 2 -19.22 -13.04 11.40
N VAL A 3 -19.97 -12.03 10.98
CA VAL A 3 -19.45 -10.67 10.93
C VAL A 3 -19.35 -10.24 12.40
N ILE A 4 -18.17 -10.40 13.01
CA ILE A 4 -18.00 -10.03 14.40
C ILE A 4 -18.03 -8.49 14.44
N ASN A 5 -19.04 -7.96 15.13
CA ASN A 5 -19.30 -6.53 15.30
C ASN A 5 -18.56 -6.07 16.56
N LEU A 6 -17.57 -5.18 16.44
CA LEU A 6 -16.54 -4.93 17.47
C LEU A 6 -16.65 -3.59 18.17
N TYR A 7 -17.89 -3.20 18.47
CA TYR A 7 -18.18 -1.97 19.21
C TYR A 7 -18.76 -2.22 20.60
N SER A 8 -18.40 -3.33 21.24
CA SER A 8 -18.26 -3.33 22.69
C SER A 8 -16.81 -2.97 23.03
N ASP A 9 -16.58 -2.33 24.17
CA ASP A 9 -15.24 -2.12 24.74
C ASP A 9 -14.46 -3.44 24.95
N GLU A 10 -15.09 -4.58 24.67
CA GLU A 10 -14.48 -5.87 24.49
C GLU A 10 -13.95 -6.01 23.07
N LYS A 11 -12.63 -5.76 22.90
CA LYS A 11 -11.88 -6.31 21.76
C LYS A 11 -12.25 -7.80 21.68
N PRO A 12 -12.73 -8.30 20.54
CA PRO A 12 -13.04 -9.71 20.45
C PRO A 12 -11.69 -10.43 20.61
N ASN A 13 -11.56 -11.26 21.64
CA ASN A 13 -10.40 -12.13 21.78
C ASN A 13 -10.51 -13.27 20.77
N ILE A 14 -10.51 -12.93 19.49
CA ILE A 14 -10.52 -13.89 18.40
C ILE A 14 -9.08 -13.99 17.92
N ASN A 15 -8.31 -14.76 18.67
CA ASN A 15 -7.04 -15.28 18.23
C ASN A 15 -7.30 -16.09 16.96
N ILE A 16 -6.74 -15.64 15.84
CA ILE A 16 -6.82 -16.37 14.57
C ILE A 16 -5.56 -17.20 14.45
N ASN A 17 -5.73 -18.52 14.47
CA ASN A 17 -4.65 -19.46 14.26
C ASN A 17 -4.43 -19.62 12.75
N ILE A 18 -3.24 -19.24 12.29
CA ILE A 18 -2.87 -19.30 10.88
C ILE A 18 -2.04 -20.56 10.66
N LYS A 19 -2.39 -21.33 9.64
CA LYS A 19 -1.57 -22.49 9.24
C LYS A 19 -0.28 -21.98 8.60
N SER A 20 0.86 -22.42 9.15
CA SER A 20 2.18 -22.10 8.61
C SER A 20 2.36 -22.64 7.18
N ASN A 21 2.97 -21.83 6.32
CA ASN A 21 3.44 -22.18 4.98
C ASN A 21 4.98 -22.27 4.91
N LYS A 22 5.66 -22.33 6.06
CA LYS A 22 7.13 -22.27 6.17
C LYS A 22 7.85 -23.34 5.36
N ASP A 23 7.33 -24.57 5.31
CA ASP A 23 7.96 -25.65 4.55
C ASP A 23 7.93 -25.38 3.04
N LEU A 24 6.78 -24.90 2.54
CA LEU A 24 6.64 -24.50 1.14
C LEU A 24 7.55 -23.31 0.83
N TYR A 25 7.60 -22.33 1.72
CA TYR A 25 8.46 -21.16 1.62
C TYR A 25 9.94 -21.55 1.48
N ASN A 26 10.45 -22.38 2.39
CA ASN A 26 11.84 -22.86 2.35
C ASN A 26 12.14 -23.64 1.05
N LYS A 27 11.22 -24.51 0.62
CA LYS A 27 11.35 -25.24 -0.65
C LYS A 27 11.42 -24.30 -1.86
N CYS A 28 10.69 -23.19 -1.85
CA CYS A 28 10.71 -22.23 -2.96
C CYS A 28 12.03 -21.48 -3.06
N LEU A 29 12.56 -20.99 -1.93
CA LEU A 29 13.82 -20.24 -1.92
C LEU A 29 15.02 -21.11 -2.32
N ASN A 30 15.01 -22.38 -1.91
CA ASN A 30 16.06 -23.34 -2.24
C ASN A 30 15.98 -23.85 -3.69
N ASN A 31 14.86 -23.60 -4.38
CA ASN A 31 14.72 -23.89 -5.80
C ASN A 31 15.30 -22.74 -6.64
N ASN A 32 15.81 -23.05 -7.84
CA ASN A 32 16.26 -22.06 -8.81
C ASN A 32 15.19 -21.65 -9.83
N ASN A 33 14.01 -22.28 -9.80
CA ASN A 33 12.90 -21.89 -10.67
C ASN A 33 12.37 -20.50 -10.31
N GLN A 34 12.27 -19.64 -11.32
CA GLN A 34 11.66 -18.32 -11.25
C GLN A 34 10.41 -18.27 -12.13
N ILE A 35 9.47 -17.40 -11.78
CA ILE A 35 8.27 -17.20 -12.60
C ILE A 35 8.57 -16.42 -13.89
N ASP A 36 9.61 -15.58 -13.87
CA ASP A 36 10.08 -14.75 -14.96
C ASP A 36 11.54 -14.32 -14.73
N ASP A 37 12.20 -13.79 -15.75
CA ASP A 37 13.57 -13.24 -15.67
C ASP A 37 13.61 -11.81 -15.13
N VAL A 38 12.45 -11.13 -15.16
CA VAL A 38 12.26 -9.72 -14.85
C VAL A 38 11.09 -9.53 -13.90
N LEU A 39 11.26 -8.70 -12.88
CA LEU A 39 10.18 -8.20 -12.04
C LEU A 39 9.74 -6.81 -12.53
N HIS A 40 8.46 -6.65 -12.88
CA HIS A 40 7.91 -5.32 -13.12
C HIS A 40 7.68 -4.61 -11.78
N VAL A 41 8.16 -3.38 -11.63
CA VAL A 41 8.05 -2.62 -10.38
C VAL A 41 7.36 -1.29 -10.64
N ILE A 42 6.21 -1.08 -10.01
CA ILE A 42 5.47 0.17 -10.01
C ILE A 42 5.80 0.94 -8.72
N THR A 43 6.18 2.20 -8.86
CA THR A 43 6.05 3.17 -7.78
C THR A 43 5.12 4.29 -8.20
N PHE A 44 4.68 5.09 -7.22
CA PHE A 44 3.69 6.12 -7.44
C PHE A 44 3.96 7.30 -6.50
N ILE A 45 3.62 8.50 -6.95
CA ILE A 45 3.61 9.67 -6.11
C ILE A 45 2.35 10.51 -6.36
N SER A 46 1.69 10.85 -5.27
CA SER A 46 0.74 11.95 -5.21
C SER A 46 1.11 12.79 -3.99
N ASN A 47 1.27 14.09 -4.19
CA ASN A 47 1.77 15.00 -3.15
C ASN A 47 0.99 16.31 -3.17
N ILE A 48 -0.27 16.22 -2.74
CA ILE A 48 -1.20 17.34 -2.82
C ILE A 48 -0.74 18.59 -2.06
N CYS A 49 -0.02 18.40 -0.95
CA CYS A 49 0.48 19.50 -0.12
C CYS A 49 1.87 19.99 -0.57
N ASN A 50 2.43 19.47 -1.67
CA ASN A 50 3.76 19.83 -2.17
C ASN A 50 4.90 19.64 -1.14
N PHE A 51 4.75 18.70 -0.20
CA PHE A 51 5.76 18.43 0.83
C PHE A 51 7.11 18.09 0.19
N LYS A 52 8.15 18.85 0.52
CA LYS A 52 9.49 18.76 -0.08
C LYS A 52 10.14 17.41 0.21
N ARG A 53 9.95 16.87 1.42
CA ARG A 53 10.53 15.59 1.83
C ARG A 53 10.04 14.43 0.96
N ARG A 54 8.77 14.43 0.56
CA ARG A 54 8.21 13.40 -0.33
C ARG A 54 8.86 13.41 -1.71
N TRP A 55 9.13 14.60 -2.26
CA TRP A 55 9.84 14.74 -3.54
C TRP A 55 11.28 14.25 -3.44
N GLN A 56 11.98 14.64 -2.39
CA GLN A 56 13.34 14.19 -2.14
C GLN A 56 13.43 12.67 -2.03
N LEU A 57 12.59 12.06 -1.19
CA LEU A 57 12.57 10.60 -1.00
C LEU A 57 12.29 9.86 -2.30
N MET A 58 11.33 10.34 -3.09
CA MET A 58 11.02 9.73 -4.38
C MET A 58 12.19 9.81 -5.36
N ASN A 59 12.91 10.95 -5.41
CA ASN A 59 14.11 11.07 -6.25
C ASN A 59 15.22 10.10 -5.80
N GLU A 60 15.51 10.05 -4.49
CA GLU A 60 16.49 9.12 -3.93
C GLU A 60 16.10 7.66 -4.20
N PHE A 61 14.82 7.32 -4.07
CA PHE A 61 14.29 5.99 -4.38
C PHE A 61 14.46 5.66 -5.87
N ASN A 62 14.14 6.59 -6.78
CA ASN A 62 14.32 6.40 -8.21
C ASN A 62 15.79 6.15 -8.59
N GLU A 63 16.72 6.90 -8.01
CA GLU A 63 18.15 6.71 -8.24
C GLU A 63 18.63 5.33 -7.79
N ARG A 64 18.14 4.84 -6.65
CA ARG A 64 18.45 3.48 -6.17
C ARG A 64 17.83 2.42 -7.07
N MET A 65 16.55 2.54 -7.41
CA MET A 65 15.83 1.55 -8.22
C MET A 65 16.39 1.40 -9.63
N ASN A 66 16.86 2.49 -10.25
CA ASN A 66 17.51 2.42 -11.57
C ASN A 66 18.82 1.62 -11.58
N LYS A 67 19.42 1.35 -10.42
CA LYS A 67 20.64 0.53 -10.27
C LYS A 67 20.33 -0.95 -10.00
N VAL A 68 19.07 -1.29 -9.71
CA VAL A 68 18.64 -2.65 -9.40
C VAL A 68 18.57 -3.47 -10.70
N LYS A 69 19.17 -4.65 -10.68
CA LYS A 69 19.16 -5.59 -11.83
C LYS A 69 17.86 -6.38 -11.87
N ASN A 70 17.52 -6.91 -13.05
CA ASN A 70 16.36 -7.80 -13.26
C ASN A 70 15.00 -7.16 -12.91
N ILE A 71 14.90 -5.83 -13.00
CA ILE A 71 13.62 -5.13 -12.90
C ILE A 71 13.31 -4.32 -14.16
N LYS A 72 12.02 -4.09 -14.40
CA LYS A 72 11.52 -3.00 -15.23
C LYS A 72 10.78 -2.03 -14.31
N PHE A 73 11.31 -0.82 -14.19
CA PHE A 73 10.84 0.17 -13.21
C PHE A 73 9.94 1.21 -13.87
N TYR A 74 8.78 1.44 -13.25
CA TYR A 74 7.70 2.28 -13.75
C TYR A 74 7.26 3.27 -12.66
N ILE A 75 6.93 4.49 -13.07
CA ILE A 75 6.56 5.58 -12.15
C ILE A 75 5.24 6.19 -12.58
N VAL A 76 4.29 6.25 -11.67
CA VAL A 76 3.02 6.98 -11.86
C VAL A 76 3.00 8.23 -11.00
N GLU A 77 2.95 9.41 -11.62
CA GLU A 77 2.85 10.69 -10.91
C GLU A 77 1.47 11.32 -11.11
N LEU A 78 0.82 11.64 -10.00
CA LEU A 78 -0.43 12.39 -9.97
C LEU A 78 -0.16 13.82 -9.48
N ALA A 79 -0.31 14.78 -10.39
CA ALA A 79 -0.27 16.20 -10.10
C ALA A 79 -1.67 16.75 -9.81
N TYR A 80 -1.77 17.73 -8.92
CA TYR A 80 -3.04 18.36 -8.56
C TYR A 80 -3.18 19.75 -9.18
N GLU A 81 -4.33 20.07 -9.75
CA GLU A 81 -4.64 21.39 -10.33
C GLU A 81 -3.56 21.82 -11.35
N ASP A 82 -2.82 22.87 -11.07
CA ASP A 82 -1.75 23.45 -11.89
C ASP A 82 -0.34 22.99 -11.48
N GLN A 83 -0.21 22.06 -10.51
CA GLN A 83 1.08 21.54 -10.08
C GLN A 83 1.90 20.99 -11.25
N GLU A 84 3.18 21.32 -11.29
CA GLU A 84 4.12 20.71 -12.22
C GLU A 84 4.36 19.23 -11.89
N PHE A 85 4.67 18.44 -12.92
CA PHE A 85 5.20 17.10 -12.74
C PHE A 85 6.69 17.21 -12.36
N LYS A 86 7.08 16.66 -11.20
CA LYS A 86 8.42 16.81 -10.61
C LYS A 86 9.28 15.56 -10.71
N ILE A 87 8.66 14.39 -10.84
CA ILE A 87 9.37 13.10 -10.79
C ILE A 87 9.43 12.44 -12.17
N THR A 88 8.33 12.55 -12.92
CA THR A 88 8.17 11.90 -14.21
C THR A 88 8.58 12.80 -15.37
N ASN A 89 8.78 12.19 -16.52
CA ASN A 89 9.12 12.86 -17.77
C ASN A 89 8.21 12.28 -18.85
N SER A 90 7.50 13.15 -19.58
CA SER A 90 6.52 12.77 -20.60
C SER A 90 7.10 11.98 -21.78
N THR A 91 8.42 12.04 -21.99
CA THR A 91 9.12 11.30 -23.05
C THR A 91 9.61 9.92 -22.62
N ASN A 92 9.56 9.60 -21.32
CA ASN A 92 9.99 8.30 -20.82
C ASN A 92 8.80 7.31 -20.88
N PRO A 93 8.90 6.21 -21.64
CA PRO A 93 7.79 5.25 -21.82
C PRO A 93 7.41 4.49 -20.54
N ASN A 94 8.27 4.49 -19.52
CA ASN A 94 7.98 3.87 -18.23
C ASN A 94 7.37 4.85 -17.22
N HIS A 95 7.16 6.11 -17.61
CA HIS A 95 6.57 7.14 -16.78
C HIS A 95 5.13 7.41 -17.22
N LEU A 96 4.24 7.61 -16.25
CA LEU A 96 2.86 8.00 -16.49
C LEU A 96 2.52 9.26 -15.69
N GLN A 97 2.13 10.30 -16.43
CA GLN A 97 1.69 11.59 -15.90
C GLN A 97 0.15 11.64 -15.87
N LEU A 98 -0.41 11.87 -14.69
CA LEU A 98 -1.86 11.99 -14.46
C LEU A 98 -2.15 13.29 -13.73
N ARG A 99 -3.35 13.85 -13.94
CA ARG A 99 -3.74 15.12 -13.32
C ARG A 99 -5.17 15.07 -12.83
N THR A 100 -5.41 15.62 -11.65
CA THR A 100 -6.77 15.78 -11.08
C THR A 100 -6.87 17.06 -10.27
N LYS A 101 -8.08 17.53 -9.97
CA LYS A 101 -8.31 18.62 -9.02
C LYS A 101 -8.78 18.13 -7.64
N TYR A 102 -9.00 16.83 -7.50
CA TYR A 102 -9.67 16.28 -6.31
C TYR A 102 -8.68 15.69 -5.32
N ALA A 103 -8.74 16.18 -4.08
CA ALA A 103 -7.92 15.73 -2.97
C ALA A 103 -8.42 14.40 -2.39
N LEU A 104 -8.07 13.27 -2.99
CA LEU A 104 -8.38 11.93 -2.44
C LEU A 104 -7.09 11.13 -2.22
N TRP A 105 -7.18 10.04 -1.46
CA TRP A 105 -6.06 9.10 -1.31
C TRP A 105 -5.99 8.18 -2.54
N HIS A 106 -5.09 8.49 -3.49
CA HIS A 106 -5.02 7.78 -4.77
C HIS A 106 -4.02 6.61 -4.84
N LYS A 107 -3.30 6.25 -3.77
CA LYS A 107 -2.22 5.22 -3.82
C LYS A 107 -2.62 3.97 -4.59
N GLU A 108 -3.66 3.26 -4.14
CA GLU A 108 -4.08 2.00 -4.75
C GLU A 108 -4.67 2.20 -6.16
N ASN A 109 -5.31 3.34 -6.42
CA ASN A 109 -5.81 3.73 -7.74
C ASN A 109 -4.64 3.92 -8.74
N LEU A 110 -3.58 4.62 -8.35
CA LEU A 110 -2.38 4.83 -9.18
C LEU A 110 -1.63 3.53 -9.46
N ILE A 111 -1.58 2.61 -8.50
CA ILE A 111 -1.00 1.28 -8.73
C ILE A 111 -1.80 0.55 -9.82
N ASN A 112 -3.13 0.51 -9.72
CA ASN A 112 -3.99 -0.15 -10.70
C ASN A 112 -3.84 0.47 -12.10
N ILE A 113 -3.83 1.81 -12.20
CA ILE A 113 -3.65 2.52 -13.47
C ILE A 113 -2.27 2.22 -14.05
N GLY A 114 -1.21 2.24 -13.23
CA GLY A 114 0.15 1.90 -13.64
C GLY A 114 0.25 0.48 -14.21
N ILE A 115 -0.31 -0.51 -13.50
CA ILE A 115 -0.37 -1.91 -13.98
C ILE A 115 -1.13 -2.00 -15.31
N SER A 116 -2.24 -1.27 -15.45
CA SER A 116 -3.07 -1.34 -16.65
C SER A 116 -2.47 -0.63 -17.86
N LYS A 117 -1.75 0.49 -17.66
CA LYS A 117 -1.30 1.37 -18.75
C LYS A 117 0.18 1.18 -19.12
N LEU A 118 1.03 0.72 -18.20
CA LEU A 118 2.49 0.67 -18.41
C LEU A 118 3.06 -0.75 -18.59
N LEU A 119 2.44 -1.77 -18.01
CA LEU A 119 2.97 -3.13 -18.09
C LEU A 119 2.63 -3.78 -19.44
N PRO A 120 3.55 -4.61 -19.99
CA PRO A 120 3.29 -5.34 -21.22
C PRO A 120 2.20 -6.40 -21.01
N SER A 121 1.45 -6.72 -22.06
CA SER A 121 0.28 -7.62 -21.96
C SER A 121 0.60 -9.06 -21.55
N ASP A 122 1.85 -9.45 -21.42
CA ASP A 122 2.35 -10.78 -21.08
C ASP A 122 3.10 -10.85 -19.73
N TRP A 123 3.10 -9.76 -18.95
CA TRP A 123 3.75 -9.72 -17.62
C TRP A 123 3.34 -10.89 -16.73
N LYS A 124 4.25 -11.40 -15.89
CA LYS A 124 3.96 -12.54 -14.97
C LYS A 124 4.05 -12.18 -13.50
N ALA A 125 4.94 -11.26 -13.13
CA ALA A 125 5.13 -10.78 -11.77
C ALA A 125 5.21 -9.26 -11.72
N VAL A 126 4.52 -8.66 -10.75
CA VAL A 126 4.55 -7.22 -10.51
C VAL A 126 4.71 -6.92 -9.03
N ALA A 127 5.52 -5.91 -8.71
CA ALA A 127 5.66 -5.31 -7.40
C ALA A 127 5.10 -3.88 -7.40
N TRP A 128 4.52 -3.46 -6.27
CA TRP A 128 4.27 -2.05 -5.96
C TRP A 128 4.99 -1.67 -4.67
N ILE A 129 5.72 -0.55 -4.72
CA ILE A 129 6.67 -0.17 -3.66
C ILE A 129 6.51 1.31 -3.33
N ASP A 130 6.34 1.61 -2.04
CA ASP A 130 6.32 2.98 -1.52
C ASP A 130 7.69 3.65 -1.74
N GLY A 131 7.69 4.91 -2.21
CA GLY A 131 8.92 5.63 -2.57
C GLY A 131 9.76 6.15 -1.39
N ASP A 132 9.44 5.74 -0.17
CA ASP A 132 10.10 6.16 1.08
C ASP A 132 10.85 5.01 1.77
N ILE A 133 11.07 3.89 1.06
CA ILE A 133 11.84 2.76 1.58
C ILE A 133 13.16 2.51 0.85
N GLU A 134 13.98 1.66 1.43
CA GLU A 134 15.19 1.11 0.82
C GLU A 134 15.37 -0.35 1.24
N PHE A 135 15.81 -1.20 0.30
CA PHE A 135 16.14 -2.59 0.57
C PHE A 135 17.63 -2.70 0.93
N GLU A 136 17.93 -3.40 2.03
CA GLU A 136 19.34 -3.68 2.40
C GLU A 136 19.96 -4.79 1.55
N ASP A 137 19.14 -5.77 1.11
CA ASP A 137 19.61 -6.95 0.38
C ASP A 137 19.20 -6.89 -1.09
N ASN A 138 20.19 -6.90 -1.99
CA ASN A 138 20.00 -6.92 -3.45
C ASN A 138 19.33 -8.20 -3.99
N ASN A 139 19.25 -9.28 -3.20
CA ASN A 139 18.60 -10.52 -3.61
C ASN A 139 17.07 -10.47 -3.56
N TRP A 140 16.47 -9.36 -3.10
CA TRP A 140 15.02 -9.22 -2.96
C TRP A 140 14.27 -9.51 -4.26
N VAL A 141 14.83 -9.11 -5.42
CA VAL A 141 14.22 -9.35 -6.74
C VAL A 141 14.19 -10.84 -7.06
N ASN A 142 15.35 -11.50 -6.97
CA ASN A 142 15.48 -12.93 -7.27
C ASN A 142 14.60 -13.78 -6.35
N ASN A 143 14.60 -13.47 -5.06
CA ASN A 143 13.75 -14.14 -4.07
C ASN A 143 12.26 -13.91 -4.36
N THR A 144 11.87 -12.69 -4.76
CA THR A 144 10.48 -12.39 -5.18
C THR A 144 10.06 -13.29 -6.35
N LEU A 145 10.85 -13.34 -7.42
CA LEU A 145 10.56 -14.12 -8.62
C LEU A 145 10.48 -15.62 -8.34
N LYS A 146 11.32 -16.15 -7.45
CA LYS A 146 11.27 -17.54 -6.97
C LYS A 146 9.99 -17.83 -6.19
N LEU A 147 9.67 -16.98 -5.21
CA LEU A 147 8.51 -17.19 -4.34
C LEU A 147 7.18 -17.13 -5.10
N LEU A 148 7.06 -16.21 -6.07
CA LEU A 148 5.84 -16.07 -6.87
C LEU A 148 5.53 -17.27 -7.77
N THR A 149 6.44 -18.25 -7.90
CA THR A 149 6.15 -19.54 -8.55
C THR A 149 5.13 -20.39 -7.78
N LYS A 150 5.03 -20.23 -6.46
CA LYS A 150 4.12 -21.00 -5.59
C LYS A 150 3.21 -20.15 -4.72
N PHE A 151 3.60 -18.91 -4.43
CA PHE A 151 2.81 -17.94 -3.69
C PHE A 151 2.07 -17.00 -4.64
N ASP A 152 0.86 -16.59 -4.25
CA ASP A 152 0.02 -15.69 -5.04
C ASP A 152 0.46 -14.23 -4.88
N ILE A 153 0.86 -13.89 -3.65
CA ILE A 153 1.31 -12.55 -3.25
C ILE A 153 2.39 -12.69 -2.16
N VAL A 154 3.39 -11.81 -2.17
CA VAL A 154 4.47 -11.76 -1.18
C VAL A 154 4.72 -10.33 -0.71
N GLN A 155 4.95 -10.16 0.59
CA GLN A 155 5.42 -8.88 1.13
C GLN A 155 6.95 -8.81 1.04
N LEU A 156 7.52 -7.72 0.54
CA LEU A 156 8.92 -7.72 0.10
C LEU A 156 9.95 -7.54 1.24
N PHE A 157 9.57 -7.81 2.48
CA PHE A 157 10.48 -7.75 3.61
C PHE A 157 10.06 -8.69 4.75
N THR A 158 11.00 -8.94 5.65
CA THR A 158 10.77 -9.60 6.94
C THR A 158 10.76 -8.58 8.07
N VAL A 159 11.73 -7.66 8.03
CA VAL A 159 11.93 -6.61 9.05
C VAL A 159 12.01 -5.25 8.39
N CYS A 160 11.39 -4.25 9.00
CA CYS A 160 11.52 -2.84 8.64
C CYS A 160 12.18 -2.08 9.80
N LEU A 161 13.29 -1.41 9.49
CA LEU A 161 13.94 -0.42 10.35
C LEU A 161 13.27 0.94 10.07
N ASP A 162 12.44 1.38 11.01
CA ASP A 162 11.69 2.63 10.90
C ASP A 162 12.54 3.76 11.47
N LEU A 163 13.05 4.60 10.58
CA LEU A 163 14.05 5.61 10.89
C LEU A 163 13.42 6.91 11.38
N ASN A 164 14.17 7.65 12.18
CA ASN A 164 13.88 9.04 12.52
C ASN A 164 14.49 10.03 11.52
N GLU A 165 14.33 11.32 11.80
CA GLU A 165 14.86 12.42 11.01
C GLU A 165 16.39 12.42 10.86
N ASN A 166 17.10 11.75 11.77
CA ASN A 166 18.55 11.57 11.76
C ASN A 166 19.00 10.23 11.16
N ASN A 167 18.10 9.51 10.48
CA ASN A 167 18.32 8.17 9.92
C ASN A 167 18.69 7.09 10.96
N ILE A 168 18.30 7.29 12.22
CA ILE A 168 18.52 6.32 13.31
C ILE A 168 17.26 5.46 13.45
N PRO A 169 17.36 4.11 13.48
CA PRO A 169 16.21 3.25 13.73
C PRO A 169 15.56 3.54 15.09
N MET A 170 14.29 3.93 15.08
CA MET A 170 13.48 4.11 16.29
C MET A 170 12.60 2.91 16.60
N ASN A 171 12.10 2.22 15.57
CA ASN A 171 11.27 1.05 15.73
C ASN A 171 11.70 -0.07 14.77
N ILE A 172 11.42 -1.30 15.18
CA ILE A 172 11.62 -2.49 14.36
C ILE A 172 10.26 -3.14 14.16
N TRP A 173 9.79 -3.16 12.91
CA TRP A 173 8.51 -3.77 12.55
C TRP A 173 8.72 -5.08 11.83
N GLN A 174 7.91 -6.08 12.16
CA GLN A 174 7.88 -7.32 11.39
C GLN A 174 6.77 -7.27 10.34
N SER A 175 7.05 -7.81 9.17
CA SER A 175 6.09 -7.82 8.07
C SER A 175 4.90 -8.73 8.39
N TYR A 176 3.72 -8.34 7.93
CA TYR A 176 2.52 -9.19 7.96
C TYR A 176 2.78 -10.53 7.28
N GLY A 177 3.41 -10.53 6.10
CA GLY A 177 3.71 -11.73 5.34
C GLY A 177 4.59 -12.72 6.11
N TYR A 178 5.60 -12.24 6.83
CA TYR A 178 6.47 -13.06 7.68
C TYR A 178 5.67 -13.75 8.78
N LYS A 179 4.91 -12.96 9.55
CA LYS A 179 4.10 -13.46 10.66
C LYS A 179 3.03 -14.45 10.17
N TYR A 180 2.35 -14.13 9.06
CA TYR A 180 1.34 -14.98 8.43
C TYR A 180 1.95 -16.30 7.98
N CYS A 181 3.03 -16.26 7.21
CA CYS A 181 3.66 -17.45 6.65
C CYS A 181 4.23 -18.39 7.72
N ASN A 182 4.63 -17.87 8.89
CA ASN A 182 5.12 -18.66 10.00
C ASN A 182 4.02 -19.12 10.97
N GLY A 183 2.75 -18.82 10.70
CA GLY A 183 1.62 -19.29 11.51
C GLY A 183 1.51 -18.62 12.88
N TYR A 184 1.99 -17.38 13.02
CA TYR A 184 1.80 -16.63 14.26
C TYR A 184 0.30 -16.38 14.51
N THR A 185 -0.10 -16.27 15.77
CA THR A 185 -1.45 -15.84 16.13
C THR A 185 -1.61 -14.35 15.87
N PHE A 186 -2.58 -13.97 15.03
CA PHE A 186 -2.88 -12.56 14.79
C PHE A 186 -3.53 -11.93 16.03
N LYS A 187 -3.01 -10.76 16.44
CA LYS A 187 -3.53 -9.94 17.54
C LYS A 187 -3.75 -8.50 17.05
N TYR A 188 -4.77 -7.83 17.58
CA TYR A 188 -5.11 -6.44 17.21
C TYR A 188 -4.14 -5.39 17.73
N ASP A 189 -3.28 -5.76 18.69
CA ASP A 189 -2.48 -4.79 19.41
C ASP A 189 -1.38 -4.15 18.54
N ARG A 190 -1.23 -2.83 18.63
CA ARG A 190 -0.22 -2.03 17.92
C ARG A 190 1.07 -1.89 18.71
N GLY A 191 1.46 -2.96 19.42
CA GLY A 191 2.69 -3.02 20.21
C GLY A 191 3.87 -3.59 19.43
N ILE A 192 4.86 -4.09 20.17
CA ILE A 192 6.10 -4.72 19.64
C ILE A 192 5.83 -5.90 18.67
N ASN A 193 4.63 -6.47 18.73
CA ASN A 193 4.20 -7.60 17.92
C ASN A 193 3.31 -7.20 16.73
N TYR A 194 3.23 -5.91 16.38
CA TYR A 194 2.41 -5.44 15.27
C TYR A 194 2.83 -6.06 13.93
N TRP A 195 1.83 -6.46 13.14
CA TRP A 195 2.01 -7.06 11.82
C TRP A 195 1.95 -5.94 10.79
N HIS A 196 3.10 -5.47 10.33
CA HIS A 196 3.14 -4.32 9.44
C HIS A 196 2.59 -4.66 8.06
N THR A 197 1.56 -3.94 7.61
CA THR A 197 0.81 -4.31 6.42
C THR A 197 1.29 -3.62 5.13
N GLY A 198 1.95 -2.47 5.23
CA GLY A 198 2.29 -1.63 4.06
C GLY A 198 3.71 -1.83 3.49
N TYR A 199 4.22 -0.76 2.87
CA TYR A 199 5.53 -0.58 2.25
C TYR A 199 5.73 -1.21 0.88
N ALA A 200 5.76 -2.54 0.79
CA ALA A 200 6.17 -3.20 -0.44
C ALA A 200 5.57 -4.59 -0.58
N TRP A 201 4.91 -4.81 -1.72
CA TRP A 201 4.26 -6.07 -2.06
C TRP A 201 4.53 -6.44 -3.51
N ALA A 202 4.47 -7.73 -3.82
CA ALA A 202 4.47 -8.23 -5.18
C ALA A 202 3.49 -9.38 -5.34
N CYS A 203 2.92 -9.52 -6.52
CA CYS A 203 2.01 -10.60 -6.85
C CYS A 203 2.28 -11.19 -8.22
N ASN A 204 1.78 -12.42 -8.43
CA ASN A 204 1.73 -13.00 -9.76
C ASN A 204 0.47 -12.54 -10.51
N ARG A 205 0.49 -12.63 -11.83
CA ARG A 205 -0.64 -12.19 -12.66
C ARG A 205 -1.94 -12.91 -12.40
N LYS A 206 -1.87 -14.21 -12.06
CA LYS A 206 -3.06 -15.01 -11.72
C LYS A 206 -3.78 -14.43 -10.51
N PHE A 207 -3.04 -13.99 -9.49
CA PHE A 207 -3.59 -13.32 -8.33
C PHE A 207 -4.25 -11.99 -8.72
N TYR A 208 -3.55 -11.14 -9.46
CA TYR A 208 -4.08 -9.83 -9.86
C TYR A 208 -5.39 -9.97 -10.66
N ASN A 209 -5.40 -10.84 -11.67
CA ASN A 209 -6.60 -11.13 -12.47
C ASN A 209 -7.75 -11.69 -11.62
N LYS A 210 -7.45 -12.52 -10.62
CA LYS A 210 -8.47 -13.10 -9.72
C LYS A 210 -9.16 -12.02 -8.87
N ILE A 211 -8.42 -11.02 -8.39
CA ILE A 211 -9.01 -9.95 -7.57
C ILE A 211 -9.59 -8.81 -8.44
N GLY A 212 -9.15 -8.74 -9.70
CA GLY A 212 -9.50 -7.72 -10.69
C GLY A 212 -8.60 -6.49 -10.58
N TYR A 213 -8.54 -5.90 -9.38
CA TYR A 213 -7.72 -4.73 -9.07
C TYR A 213 -7.50 -4.66 -7.55
N ILE A 214 -6.45 -3.95 -7.14
CA ILE A 214 -6.21 -3.64 -5.72
C ILE A 214 -7.31 -2.66 -5.28
N TYR A 215 -7.86 -2.87 -4.09
CA TYR A 215 -8.98 -2.04 -3.61
C TYR A 215 -8.57 -0.57 -3.44
N ASP A 216 -9.18 0.32 -4.23
CA ASP A 216 -8.76 1.72 -4.34
C ASP A 216 -9.75 2.75 -3.80
N LYS A 217 -10.90 2.29 -3.27
CA LYS A 217 -11.96 3.16 -2.74
C LYS A 217 -11.72 3.61 -1.28
N GLY A 218 -10.51 3.43 -0.76
CA GLY A 218 -10.09 3.93 0.55
C GLY A 218 -9.61 5.37 0.48
N VAL A 219 -10.52 6.35 0.43
CA VAL A 219 -10.21 7.77 0.10
C VAL A 219 -9.38 8.55 1.13
N ILE A 220 -9.06 7.93 2.27
CA ILE A 220 -8.15 8.47 3.30
C ILE A 220 -7.07 7.44 3.72
N GLY A 221 -6.82 6.46 2.86
CA GLY A 221 -5.85 5.38 3.06
C GLY A 221 -6.46 4.09 3.63
N SER A 222 -5.59 3.24 4.20
CA SER A 222 -5.89 1.90 4.74
C SER A 222 -5.98 0.77 3.71
N GLY A 223 -5.61 0.97 2.45
CA GLY A 223 -5.67 -0.08 1.42
C GLY A 223 -4.88 -1.34 1.78
N ASP A 224 -3.63 -1.21 2.22
CA ASP A 224 -2.81 -2.34 2.70
C ASP A 224 -3.47 -3.07 3.89
N TYR A 225 -4.13 -2.32 4.79
CA TYR A 225 -4.85 -2.90 5.91
C TYR A 225 -6.10 -3.65 5.45
N ILE A 226 -6.88 -3.09 4.53
CA ILE A 226 -8.05 -3.76 3.92
C ILE A 226 -7.64 -5.08 3.24
N LEU A 227 -6.56 -5.06 2.46
CA LEU A 227 -6.02 -6.23 1.80
C LEU A 227 -5.65 -7.34 2.80
N THR A 228 -4.90 -6.99 3.85
CA THR A 228 -4.42 -7.94 4.85
C THR A 228 -5.51 -8.44 5.81
N GLN A 229 -6.53 -7.63 6.10
CA GLN A 229 -7.71 -8.11 6.83
C GLN A 229 -8.53 -9.07 5.96
N GLY A 230 -8.61 -8.81 4.65
CA GLY A 230 -9.27 -9.70 3.72
C GLY A 230 -8.62 -11.10 3.63
N PHE A 231 -7.30 -11.20 3.79
CA PHE A 231 -6.62 -12.49 3.91
C PHE A 231 -7.03 -13.31 5.14
N LEU A 232 -7.55 -12.65 6.18
CA LEU A 232 -8.10 -13.27 7.38
C LEU A 232 -9.62 -13.50 7.29
N ASP A 233 -10.22 -13.31 6.10
CA ASP A 233 -11.68 -13.31 5.86
C ASP A 233 -12.41 -12.30 6.78
N ARG A 234 -11.79 -11.13 6.97
CA ARG A 234 -12.25 -10.10 7.90
C ARG A 234 -12.31 -8.72 7.27
N ILE A 235 -13.29 -7.95 7.72
CA ILE A 235 -13.45 -6.55 7.34
C ILE A 235 -12.47 -5.71 8.17
N ALA A 236 -11.78 -4.79 7.50
CA ALA A 236 -11.04 -3.75 8.20
C ALA A 236 -12.00 -2.88 9.01
N CYS A 237 -11.82 -2.83 10.33
CA CYS A 237 -12.64 -1.99 11.18
C CYS A 237 -12.38 -0.51 10.87
N VAL A 238 -13.27 0.10 10.10
CA VAL A 238 -13.45 1.55 10.12
C VAL A 238 -14.46 1.81 11.22
N SER A 239 -14.08 2.58 12.25
CA SER A 239 -14.96 3.03 13.33
C SER A 239 -16.31 3.51 12.77
N GLY A 240 -17.44 3.21 13.41
CA GLY A 240 -18.77 3.71 13.04
C GLY A 240 -19.59 2.86 12.04
N ASN A 241 -20.89 3.17 11.92
CA ASN A 241 -21.85 2.46 11.07
C ASN A 241 -21.72 2.87 9.58
N LEU A 242 -20.58 2.53 8.95
CA LEU A 242 -20.33 2.77 7.52
C LEU A 242 -20.84 1.62 6.66
N LYS A 243 -22.15 1.38 6.67
CA LYS A 243 -22.78 0.23 5.99
C LYS A 243 -22.36 0.11 4.53
N GLY A 244 -22.46 1.20 3.75
CA GLY A 244 -22.13 1.20 2.33
C GLY A 244 -20.67 0.90 2.03
N PHE A 245 -19.74 1.45 2.82
CA PHE A 245 -18.32 1.17 2.67
C PHE A 245 -17.97 -0.26 3.06
N ASN A 246 -18.52 -0.75 4.19
CA ASN A 246 -18.31 -2.11 4.66
C ASN A 246 -18.83 -3.15 3.65
N GLU A 247 -20.00 -2.92 3.05
CA GLU A 247 -20.55 -3.79 2.00
C GLU A 247 -19.64 -3.85 0.77
N ASP A 248 -19.08 -2.72 0.34
CA ASP A 248 -18.15 -2.66 -0.79
C ASP A 248 -16.82 -3.39 -0.47
N ILE A 249 -16.28 -3.21 0.74
CA ILE A 249 -15.10 -3.96 1.23
C ILE A 249 -15.38 -5.47 1.29
N ILE A 250 -16.56 -5.90 1.79
CA ILE A 250 -16.93 -7.33 1.84
C ILE A 250 -16.92 -7.94 0.44
N LYS A 251 -17.42 -7.22 -0.59
CA LYS A 251 -17.39 -7.70 -1.98
C LYS A 251 -15.96 -7.94 -2.46
N PHE A 252 -15.02 -7.07 -2.09
CA PHE A 252 -13.60 -7.24 -2.39
C PHE A 252 -12.99 -8.43 -1.64
N ILE A 253 -13.20 -8.54 -0.33
CA ILE A 253 -12.64 -9.61 0.52
C ILE A 253 -13.04 -11.00 0.03
N LYS A 254 -14.27 -11.16 -0.48
CA LYS A 254 -14.73 -12.44 -1.05
C LYS A 254 -13.81 -12.97 -2.17
N LYS A 255 -13.09 -12.09 -2.87
CA LYS A 255 -12.11 -12.45 -3.91
C LYS A 255 -10.77 -12.95 -3.34
N LEU A 256 -10.48 -12.66 -2.07
CA LEU A 256 -9.22 -12.99 -1.37
C LEU A 256 -9.25 -14.36 -0.68
N LYS A 257 -10.16 -15.26 -1.08
CA LYS A 257 -10.23 -16.62 -0.53
C LYS A 257 -9.16 -17.53 -1.13
N LYS A 258 -8.57 -18.40 -0.29
CA LYS A 258 -7.57 -19.40 -0.70
C LYS A 258 -6.36 -18.77 -1.41
N ILE A 259 -5.78 -17.74 -0.79
CA ILE A 259 -4.60 -17.03 -1.30
C ILE A 259 -3.39 -17.53 -0.52
N LYS A 260 -2.32 -17.87 -1.23
CA LYS A 260 -1.02 -18.21 -0.64
C LYS A 260 -0.19 -16.94 -0.48
N ILE A 261 0.01 -16.55 0.77
CA ILE A 261 0.75 -15.35 1.14
C ILE A 261 2.14 -15.75 1.61
N GLY A 262 3.16 -15.12 1.04
CA GLY A 262 4.54 -15.26 1.46
C GLY A 262 5.16 -13.92 1.85
N TYR A 263 6.47 -13.94 2.03
CA TYR A 263 7.28 -12.77 2.29
C TYR A 263 8.68 -12.96 1.69
N VAL A 264 9.44 -11.90 1.51
CA VAL A 264 10.83 -11.98 1.07
C VAL A 264 11.77 -11.87 2.28
N PRO A 265 12.82 -12.69 2.39
CA PRO A 265 13.81 -12.58 3.45
C PRO A 265 14.73 -11.38 3.18
N SER A 266 14.22 -10.18 3.43
CA SER A 266 14.93 -8.92 3.25
C SER A 266 14.64 -7.97 4.42
N ILE A 267 15.58 -7.07 4.68
CA ILE A 267 15.42 -5.95 5.60
C ILE A 267 15.19 -4.70 4.75
N ILE A 268 14.22 -3.90 5.15
CA ILE A 268 14.01 -2.57 4.57
C ILE A 268 14.26 -1.48 5.61
N LYS A 269 14.70 -0.32 5.16
CA LYS A 269 14.64 0.94 5.89
C LYS A 269 13.39 1.70 5.42
N HIS A 270 12.67 2.31 6.34
CA HIS A 270 11.60 3.26 6.03
C HIS A 270 12.04 4.64 6.54
N TYR A 271 12.20 5.57 5.60
CA TYR A 271 12.74 6.89 5.87
C TYR A 271 11.71 7.81 6.51
N PHE A 272 12.16 8.65 7.43
CA PHE A 272 11.30 9.62 8.07
C PHE A 272 10.75 10.66 7.08
N HIS A 273 9.44 10.90 7.17
CA HIS A 273 8.72 11.91 6.39
C HIS A 273 7.52 12.48 7.18
N GLY A 274 7.77 12.88 8.44
CA GLY A 274 6.76 13.38 9.36
C GLY A 274 6.34 12.35 10.40
N SER A 275 5.92 12.84 11.56
CA SER A 275 5.62 12.01 12.72
C SER A 275 4.39 11.12 12.50
N LYS A 276 4.39 9.94 13.12
CA LYS A 276 3.27 9.00 13.01
C LYS A 276 1.99 9.50 13.70
N ILE A 277 2.10 10.38 14.70
CA ILE A 277 0.95 10.99 15.38
C ILE A 277 0.14 11.86 14.42
N ASN A 278 0.81 12.60 13.52
CA ASN A 278 0.16 13.42 12.49
C ASN A 278 -0.55 12.61 11.41
N ARG A 279 -0.27 11.30 11.29
CA ARG A 279 -0.98 10.40 10.37
C ARG A 279 -2.42 10.10 10.81
N LYS A 280 -2.75 10.36 12.08
CA LYS A 280 -4.11 10.26 12.66
C LYS A 280 -4.84 8.98 12.29
N TYR A 281 -4.16 7.84 12.40
CA TYR A 281 -4.64 6.56 11.85
C TYR A 281 -6.02 6.12 12.37
N ILE A 282 -6.41 6.59 13.57
CA ILE A 282 -7.72 6.30 14.15
C ILE A 282 -8.69 7.44 13.84
N GLU A 283 -8.26 8.67 14.08
CA GLU A 283 -9.08 9.88 14.02
C GLU A 283 -9.49 10.24 12.59
N ARG A 284 -8.65 9.94 11.58
CA ARG A 284 -8.98 10.19 10.17
C ARG A 284 -10.28 9.50 9.74
N ASN A 285 -10.60 8.34 10.32
CA ASN A 285 -11.82 7.60 10.01
C ASN A 285 -13.08 8.35 10.45
N GLN A 286 -12.98 9.28 11.41
CA GLN A 286 -14.10 10.12 11.82
C GLN A 286 -14.62 10.98 10.67
N ILE A 287 -13.78 11.33 9.70
CA ILE A 287 -14.20 12.04 8.48
C ILE A 287 -15.19 11.16 7.70
N LEU A 288 -14.87 9.88 7.48
CA LEU A 288 -15.77 8.97 6.77
C LEU A 288 -17.10 8.79 7.50
N ILE A 289 -17.05 8.66 8.84
CA ILE A 289 -18.26 8.53 9.69
C ILE A 289 -19.14 9.77 9.58
N LYS A 290 -18.55 10.96 9.74
CA LYS A 290 -19.24 12.25 9.70
C LYS A 290 -20.10 12.41 8.45
N TYR A 291 -19.58 11.96 7.31
CA TYR A 291 -20.26 12.08 6.01
C TYR A 291 -20.92 10.79 5.54
N ASN A 292 -21.06 9.78 6.41
CA ASN A 292 -21.63 8.47 6.10
C ASN A 292 -21.12 7.89 4.76
N TYR A 293 -19.80 7.83 4.64
CA TYR A 293 -19.13 7.51 3.38
C TYR A 293 -19.64 6.20 2.74
N ASN A 294 -20.07 6.31 1.48
CA ASN A 294 -20.49 5.20 0.64
C ASN A 294 -19.80 5.30 -0.73
N PRO A 295 -18.87 4.38 -1.07
CA PRO A 295 -18.16 4.44 -2.35
C PRO A 295 -19.07 4.44 -3.58
N SER A 296 -20.18 3.70 -3.56
CA SER A 296 -21.09 3.61 -4.72
C SER A 296 -21.85 4.90 -5.01
N LYS A 297 -21.97 5.77 -4.01
CA LYS A 297 -22.62 7.07 -4.13
C LYS A 297 -21.62 8.18 -4.37
N HIS A 298 -20.52 8.17 -3.61
CA HIS A 298 -19.59 9.29 -3.54
C HIS A 298 -18.45 9.23 -4.56
N LEU A 299 -18.21 8.10 -5.21
CA LEU A 299 -17.08 7.93 -6.12
C LEU A 299 -17.48 7.46 -7.51
N THR A 300 -16.72 7.94 -8.49
CA THR A 300 -16.68 7.44 -9.86
C THR A 300 -15.24 7.49 -10.38
N TYR A 301 -15.04 7.12 -11.64
CA TYR A 301 -13.75 7.22 -12.32
C TYR A 301 -13.90 8.16 -13.52
N ASP A 302 -12.84 8.92 -13.81
CA ASP A 302 -12.77 9.71 -15.04
C ASP A 302 -12.32 8.87 -16.25
N GLU A 303 -12.18 9.50 -17.41
CA GLU A 303 -11.70 8.87 -18.66
C GLU A 303 -10.29 8.27 -18.56
N ASN A 304 -9.48 8.73 -17.60
CA ASN A 304 -8.15 8.22 -17.33
C ASN A 304 -8.12 7.11 -16.26
N ASN A 305 -9.30 6.71 -15.76
CA ASN A 305 -9.53 5.82 -14.62
C ASN A 305 -9.05 6.38 -13.28
N ILE A 306 -8.85 7.71 -13.19
CA ILE A 306 -8.54 8.37 -11.92
C ILE A 306 -9.80 8.38 -11.07
N LEU A 307 -9.65 7.99 -9.80
CA LEU A 307 -10.75 8.03 -8.84
C LEU A 307 -11.13 9.48 -8.53
N ILE A 308 -12.39 9.83 -8.76
CA ILE A 308 -12.93 11.18 -8.56
C ILE A 308 -14.25 11.13 -7.77
N PRO A 309 -14.61 12.22 -7.07
CA PRO A 309 -15.90 12.30 -6.39
C PRO A 309 -17.05 12.47 -7.38
N THR A 310 -18.23 12.00 -7.00
CA THR A 310 -19.51 12.37 -7.63
C THR A 310 -20.06 13.66 -7.01
N ASN A 311 -21.19 14.14 -7.54
CA ASN A 311 -21.92 15.27 -6.96
C ASN A 311 -22.52 14.98 -5.57
N GLU A 312 -22.62 13.71 -5.16
CA GLU A 312 -23.09 13.36 -3.80
C GLU A 312 -21.99 13.54 -2.74
N MET A 313 -20.73 13.67 -3.12
CA MET A 313 -19.64 13.95 -2.19
C MET A 313 -19.52 15.46 -1.98
N SER A 314 -20.04 15.95 -0.84
CA SER A 314 -20.15 17.39 -0.57
C SER A 314 -18.79 18.10 -0.55
N GLN A 315 -18.80 19.41 -0.79
CA GLN A 315 -17.58 20.22 -0.75
C GLN A 315 -16.95 20.23 0.65
N GLU A 316 -17.74 20.23 1.71
CA GLU A 316 -17.25 20.13 3.10
C GLU A 316 -16.52 18.81 3.35
N PHE A 317 -17.00 17.71 2.76
CA PHE A 317 -16.33 16.42 2.84
C PHE A 317 -14.96 16.47 2.15
N LEU A 318 -14.91 16.97 0.91
CA LEU A 318 -13.64 17.14 0.18
C LEU A 318 -12.67 18.08 0.92
N LEU A 319 -13.16 19.15 1.52
CA LEU A 319 -12.37 20.07 2.33
C LEU A 319 -11.82 19.40 3.59
N ASP A 320 -12.60 18.58 4.29
CA ASP A 320 -12.12 17.87 5.48
C ASP A 320 -11.07 16.80 5.13
N ILE A 321 -11.20 16.12 3.97
CA ILE A 321 -10.14 15.24 3.45
C ILE A 321 -8.88 16.06 3.10
N LYS A 322 -9.04 17.20 2.42
CA LYS A 322 -7.92 18.10 2.09
C LYS A 322 -7.21 18.59 3.35
N LYS A 323 -7.94 18.99 4.40
CA LYS A 323 -7.39 19.36 5.71
C LYS A 323 -6.60 18.21 6.33
N TYR A 324 -7.11 16.97 6.25
CA TYR A 324 -6.37 15.81 6.75
C TYR A 324 -5.00 15.67 6.06
N PHE A 325 -4.93 15.85 4.74
CA PHE A 325 -3.65 15.80 4.03
C PHE A 325 -2.62 16.82 4.56
N PHE A 326 -3.05 18.07 4.79
CA PHE A 326 -2.18 19.09 5.36
C PHE A 326 -1.74 18.76 6.80
N GLN A 327 -2.64 18.22 7.62
CA GLN A 327 -2.34 17.83 9.00
C GLN A 327 -1.28 16.75 9.13
N ARG A 328 -1.02 15.97 8.09
CA ARG A 328 0.06 14.97 8.10
C ARG A 328 1.43 15.58 8.29
N ASN A 329 1.61 16.82 7.83
CA ASN A 329 2.86 17.58 7.94
C ASN A 329 4.09 16.72 7.58
N ASP A 330 4.14 16.16 6.36
CA ASP A 330 5.24 15.26 5.98
C ASP A 330 6.61 15.98 5.93
N ASP A 331 6.62 17.31 6.09
CA ASP A 331 7.80 18.18 6.18
C ASP A 331 8.18 18.60 7.62
N GLU A 332 7.57 18.01 8.67
CA GLU A 332 7.69 18.40 10.11
C GLU A 332 9.13 18.63 10.63
N TYR A 333 10.16 18.10 9.96
CA TYR A 333 11.58 18.33 10.29
C TYR A 333 12.40 18.89 9.12
N TYR A 334 11.81 18.96 7.93
CA TYR A 334 12.44 19.54 6.74
C TYR A 334 12.46 21.07 6.80
N GLU A 335 11.47 21.67 7.46
CA GLU A 335 11.38 23.13 7.63
C GLU A 335 12.44 23.69 8.60
N LEU A 336 12.98 22.85 9.49
CA LEU A 336 13.93 23.25 10.53
C LEU A 336 15.39 23.29 10.05
N ILE A 337 15.74 22.51 9.02
CA ILE A 337 17.13 22.36 8.53
C ILE A 337 17.47 23.39 7.43
N LYS A 338 16.47 24.12 6.91
CA LYS A 338 16.65 25.13 5.83
C LYS A 338 16.46 26.59 6.30
N LYS A 339 16.81 26.91 7.55
CA LYS A 339 17.01 28.29 8.00
C LYS A 339 18.48 28.63 8.13
#